data_AF-A0A091LQP5-F1
#
_entry.id   AF-A0A091LQP5-F1
#
_cell.length_a   1.000
_cell.length_b   1.000
_cell.length_c   1.000
_cell.angle_alpha   90.00
_cell.angle_beta   90.00
_cell.angle_gamma   90.00
#
_symmetry.space_group_name_H-M   'P 1'
#
loop_
_entity.id
_entity.type
_entity.pdbx_description
1 polymer ?
#
loop_
_entity_poly.entity_id
_entity_poly.type
_entity_poly.pdbx_seq_one_letter_code
_entity_poly.pdbx_strand_id
1 'polypeptide(L)'
;LPQLLPAGTKVLRLMPNLPCVVQAGAMGFARRREEVPESHINIHTGLSGSGVAYVYLFAEALAEGAVKMGMPGGLASRIAAQTLLGAAKMMLETGEHPAKLRGDVCTPGGTTIHALHQLEKGALRATVMNAVEAATNRACEMAED
;
A
#
# COMPACT_ATOMS: atom_id res chain seq x y z
N LEU A 1 -22.83 14.68 4.87
CA LEU A 1 -23.33 13.83 5.99
C LEU A 1 -23.41 14.52 7.37
N PRO A 2 -22.37 15.22 7.88
CA PRO A 2 -22.39 15.78 9.25
C PRO A 2 -23.42 16.89 9.46
N GLN A 3 -23.79 17.60 8.40
CA GLN A 3 -24.85 18.61 8.42
C GLN A 3 -26.25 17.99 8.51
N LEU A 4 -26.37 16.67 8.31
CA LEU A 4 -27.62 15.91 8.40
C LEU A 4 -27.86 15.36 9.82
N LEU A 5 -26.92 15.56 10.75
CA LEU A 5 -27.01 15.03 12.11
C LEU A 5 -27.46 16.12 13.10
N PRO A 6 -28.26 15.76 14.12
CA PRO A 6 -28.68 16.69 15.17
C PRO A 6 -27.50 17.41 15.83
N ALA A 7 -27.70 18.67 16.21
CA ALA A 7 -26.71 19.45 16.93
C ALA A 7 -26.26 18.72 18.22
N GLY A 8 -24.95 18.65 18.45
CA GLY A 8 -24.37 17.94 19.61
C GLY A 8 -24.03 16.46 19.37
N THR A 9 -24.37 15.89 18.20
CA THR A 9 -23.99 14.52 17.85
C THR A 9 -22.46 14.39 17.79
N LYS A 10 -21.91 13.44 18.57
CA LYS A 10 -20.49 13.09 18.49
C LYS A 10 -20.27 12.18 17.28
N VAL A 11 -19.43 12.61 16.35
CA VAL A 11 -19.11 11.86 15.12
C VAL A 11 -17.65 11.45 15.15
N LEU A 12 -17.40 10.17 14.89
CA LEU A 12 -16.09 9.59 14.63
C LEU A 12 -16.09 9.08 13.19
N ARG A 13 -15.15 9.57 12.37
CA ARG A 13 -14.95 9.05 11.02
C ARG A 13 -13.93 7.92 11.08
N LEU A 14 -14.26 6.77 10.50
CA LEU A 14 -13.38 5.62 10.36
C LEU A 14 -13.13 5.35 8.88
N MET A 15 -11.90 5.02 8.53
CA MET A 15 -11.54 4.54 7.19
C MET A 15 -10.75 3.24 7.32
N PRO A 16 -11.43 2.08 7.36
CA PRO A 16 -10.78 0.78 7.24
C PRO A 16 -10.33 0.54 5.79
N ASN A 17 -9.45 -0.44 5.60
CA ASN A 17 -9.13 -1.00 4.28
C ASN A 17 -9.55 -2.48 4.21
N LEU A 18 -9.53 -3.04 3.00
CA LEU A 18 -10.04 -4.40 2.75
C LEU A 18 -9.38 -5.50 3.61
N PRO A 19 -8.06 -5.49 3.89
CA PRO A 19 -7.42 -6.49 4.75
C PRO A 19 -7.96 -6.59 6.19
N CYS A 20 -8.86 -5.69 6.64
CA CYS A 20 -9.63 -5.89 7.87
C CYS A 20 -10.38 -7.24 7.89
N VAL A 21 -10.80 -7.77 6.73
CA VAL A 21 -11.51 -9.06 6.63
C VAL A 21 -10.63 -10.26 7.02
N VAL A 22 -9.31 -10.09 7.05
CA VAL A 22 -8.32 -11.11 7.48
C VAL A 22 -7.51 -10.63 8.70
N GLN A 23 -8.02 -9.66 9.45
CA GLN A 23 -7.37 -9.09 10.65
C GLN A 23 -5.96 -8.50 10.40
N ALA A 24 -5.68 -8.10 9.16
CA ALA A 24 -4.42 -7.47 8.76
C ALA A 24 -4.64 -6.06 8.19
N GLY A 25 -5.76 -5.43 8.56
CA GLY A 25 -6.16 -4.12 8.07
C GLY A 25 -5.44 -2.96 8.74
N ALA A 26 -5.44 -1.82 8.05
CA ALA A 26 -5.07 -0.53 8.62
C ALA A 26 -6.31 0.36 8.70
N MET A 27 -6.43 1.12 9.78
CA MET A 27 -7.58 1.96 10.06
C MET A 27 -7.12 3.37 10.41
N GLY A 28 -7.55 4.34 9.62
CA GLY A 28 -7.48 5.77 9.97
C GLY A 28 -8.75 6.19 10.73
N PHE A 29 -8.62 7.01 11.75
CA PHE A 29 -9.76 7.61 12.44
C PHE A 29 -9.53 9.08 12.75
N ALA A 30 -10.57 9.91 12.61
CA ALA A 30 -10.53 11.31 13.04
C ALA A 30 -11.82 11.72 13.75
N ARG A 31 -11.65 12.58 14.76
CA ARG A 31 -12.71 13.16 15.57
C ARG A 31 -12.75 14.67 15.35
N ARG A 32 -13.93 15.29 15.37
CA ARG A 32 -14.15 16.72 15.10
C ARG A 32 -13.50 17.73 16.09
N ARG A 33 -12.63 17.28 17.00
CA ARG A 33 -11.74 18.12 17.85
C ARG A 33 -10.37 17.45 18.12
N GLU A 34 -9.91 16.67 17.15
CA GLU A 34 -8.61 15.98 16.98
C GLU A 34 -8.39 14.58 17.59
N GLU A 35 -7.71 13.76 16.77
CA GLU A 35 -6.60 12.86 17.15
C GLU A 35 -5.62 12.67 15.95
N VAL A 36 -6.06 12.87 14.68
CA VAL A 36 -5.23 13.04 13.47
C VAL A 36 -5.90 14.09 12.54
N PRO A 37 -5.16 14.95 11.81
CA PRO A 37 -5.79 15.96 10.93
C PRO A 37 -6.64 15.33 9.81
N GLU A 38 -7.74 15.97 9.41
CA GLU A 38 -8.63 15.46 8.33
C GLU A 38 -7.88 15.25 7.01
N SER A 39 -6.86 16.08 6.74
CA SER A 39 -5.97 15.89 5.58
C SER A 39 -5.26 14.53 5.59
N HIS A 40 -4.98 13.98 6.77
CA HIS A 40 -4.35 12.66 6.90
C HIS A 40 -5.35 11.52 6.64
N ILE A 41 -6.67 11.75 6.76
CA ILE A 41 -7.67 10.77 6.32
C ILE A 41 -7.63 10.63 4.79
N ASN A 42 -7.51 11.73 4.06
CA ASN A 42 -7.41 11.69 2.60
C ASN A 42 -6.09 11.03 2.16
N ILE A 43 -4.99 11.34 2.85
CA ILE A 43 -3.71 10.64 2.64
C ILE A 43 -3.83 9.15 2.96
N HIS A 44 -4.46 8.77 4.08
CA HIS A 44 -4.71 7.36 4.42
C HIS A 44 -5.56 6.66 3.36
N THR A 45 -6.53 7.37 2.76
CA THR A 45 -7.33 6.83 1.66
C THR A 45 -6.45 6.52 0.45
N GLY A 46 -5.62 7.47 0.02
CA GLY A 46 -4.69 7.27 -1.10
C GLY A 46 -3.64 6.20 -0.83
N LEU A 47 -3.12 6.12 0.40
CA LEU A 47 -2.06 5.20 0.79
C LEU A 47 -2.56 3.80 1.12
N SER A 48 -3.55 3.67 2.00
CA SER A 48 -3.96 2.41 2.64
C SER A 48 -5.26 1.86 2.08
N GLY A 49 -6.25 2.73 1.81
CA GLY A 49 -7.50 2.32 1.16
C GLY A 49 -7.24 1.84 -0.27
N SER A 50 -6.73 2.75 -1.10
CA SER A 50 -6.36 2.46 -2.50
C SER A 50 -5.09 1.61 -2.60
N GLY A 51 -4.20 1.68 -1.61
CA GLY A 51 -2.95 0.92 -1.54
C GLY A 51 -3.08 -0.57 -1.77
N VAL A 52 -4.16 -1.17 -1.28
CA VAL A 52 -4.42 -2.60 -1.43
C VAL A 52 -4.50 -2.98 -2.91
N ALA A 53 -5.10 -2.15 -3.75
CA ALA A 53 -5.17 -2.38 -5.19
C ALA A 53 -3.78 -2.29 -5.84
N TYR A 54 -2.92 -1.37 -5.37
CA TYR A 54 -1.54 -1.25 -5.88
C TYR A 54 -0.72 -2.51 -5.57
N VAL A 55 -0.91 -3.07 -4.37
CA VAL A 55 -0.26 -4.32 -3.95
C VAL A 55 -0.78 -5.50 -4.78
N TYR A 56 -2.08 -5.58 -5.09
CA TYR A 56 -2.61 -6.62 -5.98
C TYR A 56 -2.05 -6.52 -7.40
N LEU A 57 -2.01 -5.32 -7.98
CA LEU A 57 -1.39 -5.10 -9.29
C LEU A 57 0.09 -5.50 -9.30
N PHE A 58 0.83 -5.17 -8.24
CA PHE A 58 2.23 -5.56 -8.12
C PHE A 58 2.39 -7.09 -7.97
N ALA A 59 1.52 -7.75 -7.19
CA ALA A 59 1.50 -9.19 -7.05
C ALA A 59 1.23 -9.90 -8.38
N GLU A 60 0.27 -9.39 -9.15
CA GLU A 60 -0.06 -9.86 -10.49
C GLU A 60 1.14 -9.72 -11.43
N ALA A 61 1.75 -8.53 -11.49
CA ALA A 61 2.93 -8.29 -12.32
C ALA A 61 4.11 -9.20 -11.96
N LEU A 62 4.34 -9.47 -10.67
CA LEU A 62 5.35 -10.44 -10.23
C LEU A 62 5.04 -11.86 -10.71
N ALA A 63 3.79 -12.29 -10.57
CA ALA A 63 3.36 -13.62 -10.99
C ALA A 63 3.46 -13.78 -12.51
N GLU A 64 3.02 -12.79 -13.28
CA GLU A 64 3.14 -12.78 -14.74
C GLU A 64 4.60 -12.81 -15.19
N GLY A 65 5.49 -12.09 -14.49
CA GLY A 65 6.94 -12.17 -14.72
C GLY A 65 7.47 -13.60 -14.53
N ALA A 66 7.04 -14.32 -13.51
CA ALA A 66 7.41 -15.72 -13.30
C ALA A 66 6.80 -16.66 -14.34
N VAL A 67 5.55 -16.43 -14.76
CA VAL A 67 4.89 -17.19 -15.84
C VAL A 67 5.64 -17.02 -17.16
N LYS A 68 6.06 -15.79 -17.48
CA LYS A 68 6.89 -15.50 -18.66
C LYS A 68 8.20 -16.30 -18.66
N MET A 69 8.73 -16.64 -17.48
CA MET A 69 9.92 -17.47 -17.31
C MET A 69 9.61 -18.98 -17.24
N GLY A 70 8.36 -19.39 -17.45
CA GLY A 70 7.94 -20.79 -17.55
C GLY A 70 7.28 -21.38 -16.30
N MET A 71 7.00 -20.57 -15.27
CA MET A 71 6.32 -21.06 -14.06
C MET A 71 4.82 -21.27 -14.28
N PRO A 72 4.19 -22.33 -13.72
CA PRO A 72 2.73 -22.45 -13.73
C PRO A 72 2.06 -21.29 -12.99
N GLY A 73 1.02 -20.70 -13.60
CA GLY A 73 0.37 -19.48 -13.08
C GLY A 73 -0.10 -19.59 -11.63
N GLY A 74 -0.80 -20.68 -11.27
CA GLY A 74 -1.27 -20.88 -9.90
C GLY A 74 -0.14 -20.98 -8.86
N LEU A 75 1.05 -21.48 -9.24
CA LEU A 75 2.22 -21.50 -8.36
C LEU A 75 2.84 -20.10 -8.25
N ALA A 76 2.97 -19.39 -9.38
CA ALA A 76 3.51 -18.04 -9.43
C ALA A 76 2.71 -17.06 -8.54
N SER A 77 1.38 -17.08 -8.63
CA SER A 77 0.52 -16.22 -7.81
C SER A 77 0.68 -16.49 -6.31
N ARG A 78 0.78 -17.76 -5.89
CA ARG A 78 0.98 -18.11 -4.47
C ARG A 78 2.34 -17.65 -3.95
N ILE A 79 3.41 -17.85 -4.74
CA ILE A 79 4.76 -17.41 -4.36
C ILE A 79 4.82 -15.89 -4.30
N ALA A 80 4.21 -15.17 -5.24
CA ALA A 80 4.13 -13.71 -5.23
C ALA A 80 3.42 -13.20 -3.96
N ALA A 81 2.25 -13.75 -3.63
CA ALA A 81 1.51 -13.38 -2.42
C ALA A 81 2.32 -13.64 -1.14
N GLN A 82 2.96 -14.81 -1.02
CA GLN A 82 3.79 -15.14 0.13
C GLN A 82 5.03 -14.24 0.25
N THR A 83 5.62 -13.85 -0.89
CA THR A 83 6.76 -12.94 -0.95
C THR A 83 6.37 -11.56 -0.41
N LEU A 84 5.21 -11.04 -0.80
CA LEU A 84 4.69 -9.77 -0.29
C LEU A 84 4.36 -9.83 1.20
N LEU A 85 3.73 -10.92 1.66
CA LEU A 85 3.44 -11.14 3.07
C LEU A 85 4.73 -11.15 3.90
N GLY A 86 5.75 -11.90 3.46
CA GLY A 86 7.04 -12.00 4.15
C GLY A 86 7.76 -10.65 4.22
N ALA A 87 7.80 -9.91 3.12
CA ALA A 87 8.41 -8.59 3.08
C ALA A 87 7.70 -7.59 4.02
N ALA A 88 6.36 -7.59 4.02
CA ALA A 88 5.57 -6.75 4.92
C ALA A 88 5.81 -7.12 6.40
N LYS A 89 5.81 -8.42 6.72
CA LYS A 89 6.12 -8.90 8.09
C LYS A 89 7.52 -8.49 8.54
N MET A 90 8.53 -8.65 7.68
CA MET A 90 9.90 -8.22 7.99
C MET A 90 9.93 -6.74 8.39
N MET A 91 9.27 -5.86 7.62
CA MET A 91 9.20 -4.43 7.95
C MET A 91 8.50 -4.17 9.30
N LEU A 92 7.36 -4.82 9.54
CA LEU A 92 6.54 -4.59 10.74
C LEU A 92 7.17 -5.17 12.01
N GLU A 93 7.77 -6.35 11.92
CA GLU A 93 8.30 -7.08 13.08
C GLU A 93 9.71 -6.60 13.45
N THR A 94 10.54 -6.23 12.48
CA THR A 94 11.91 -5.76 12.75
C THR A 94 11.98 -4.24 13.00
N GLY A 95 11.02 -3.48 12.44
CA GLY A 95 11.06 -2.02 12.45
C GLY A 95 12.20 -1.41 11.62
N GLU A 96 12.91 -2.21 10.84
CA GLU A 96 14.04 -1.73 10.04
C GLU A 96 13.59 -0.92 8.82
N HIS A 97 14.42 0.05 8.44
CA HIS A 97 14.14 0.88 7.28
C HIS A 97 14.13 0.06 5.98
N PRO A 98 13.16 0.24 5.06
CA PRO A 98 13.06 -0.57 3.83
C PRO A 98 14.31 -0.57 2.96
N ALA A 99 15.06 0.54 2.93
CA ALA A 99 16.32 0.61 2.19
C ALA A 99 17.40 -0.32 2.74
N LYS A 100 17.41 -0.56 4.07
CA LYS A 100 18.31 -1.52 4.73
C LYS A 100 17.90 -2.95 4.37
N LEU A 101 16.63 -3.30 4.61
CA LEU A 101 16.11 -4.64 4.29
C LEU A 101 16.32 -5.01 2.81
N ARG A 102 16.15 -4.05 1.89
CA ARG A 102 16.48 -4.23 0.46
C ARG A 102 17.97 -4.48 0.23
N GLY A 103 18.84 -3.80 0.97
CA GLY A 103 20.29 -4.00 0.92
C GLY A 103 20.69 -5.38 1.42
N ASP A 104 20.07 -5.86 2.50
CA ASP A 104 20.38 -7.14 3.14
C ASP A 104 20.09 -8.36 2.22
N VAL A 105 19.16 -8.23 1.27
CA VAL A 105 18.84 -9.26 0.26
C VAL A 105 19.53 -9.05 -1.10
N CYS A 106 20.40 -8.04 -1.19
CA CYS A 106 21.05 -7.65 -2.44
C CYS A 106 22.56 -7.93 -2.39
N THR A 107 22.96 -9.10 -2.87
CA THR A 107 24.37 -9.48 -2.95
C THR A 107 25.08 -8.82 -4.15
N PRO A 108 26.39 -8.47 -4.04
CA PRO A 108 27.16 -7.95 -5.17
C PRO A 108 27.10 -8.88 -6.39
N GLY A 109 26.71 -8.34 -7.55
CA GLY A 109 26.57 -9.11 -8.80
C GLY A 109 25.46 -10.16 -8.82
N GLY A 110 24.60 -10.21 -7.79
CA GLY A 110 23.53 -11.19 -7.68
C GLY A 110 22.30 -10.87 -8.55
N THR A 111 21.34 -11.79 -8.58
CA THR A 111 20.10 -11.63 -9.36
C THR A 111 19.28 -10.42 -8.91
N THR A 112 19.25 -10.13 -7.61
CA THR A 112 18.50 -9.00 -7.01
C THR A 112 18.93 -7.66 -7.60
N ILE A 113 20.23 -7.38 -7.74
CA ILE A 113 20.68 -6.06 -8.23
C ILE A 113 20.31 -5.84 -9.71
N HIS A 114 20.32 -6.90 -10.52
CA HIS A 114 19.86 -6.84 -11.91
C HIS A 114 18.36 -6.56 -12.01
N ALA A 115 17.56 -7.18 -11.14
CA ALA A 115 16.12 -6.91 -11.07
C ALA A 115 15.83 -5.48 -10.61
N LEU A 116 16.46 -5.03 -9.52
CA LEU A 116 16.32 -3.66 -8.99
C LEU A 116 16.68 -2.61 -10.05
N HIS A 117 17.74 -2.84 -10.83
CA HIS A 117 18.11 -1.94 -11.94
C HIS A 117 17.00 -1.79 -12.98
N GLN A 118 16.30 -2.86 -13.32
CA GLN A 118 15.17 -2.79 -14.26
C GLN A 118 13.96 -2.06 -13.65
N LEU A 119 13.68 -2.27 -12.36
CA LEU A 119 12.62 -1.55 -11.65
C LEU A 119 12.90 -0.04 -11.58
N GLU A 120 14.15 0.36 -11.33
CA GLU A 120 14.55 1.77 -11.33
C GLU A 120 14.49 2.37 -12.74
N LYS A 121 14.89 1.63 -13.79
CA LYS A 121 14.68 2.04 -15.19
C LYS A 121 13.21 2.27 -15.54
N GLY A 122 12.31 1.46 -14.96
CA GLY A 122 10.86 1.64 -15.07
C GLY A 122 10.31 2.78 -14.23
N ALA A 123 11.15 3.56 -13.54
CA ALA A 123 10.76 4.66 -12.66
C ALA A 123 9.77 4.26 -11.55
N LEU A 124 9.87 3.02 -11.04
CA LEU A 124 8.91 2.45 -10.09
C LEU A 124 8.58 3.39 -8.92
N ARG A 125 9.59 4.03 -8.34
CA ARG A 125 9.41 4.97 -7.21
C ARG A 125 8.50 6.13 -7.59
N ALA A 126 8.79 6.79 -8.70
CA ALA A 126 8.01 7.92 -9.18
C ALA A 126 6.56 7.49 -9.48
N THR A 127 6.38 6.35 -10.17
CA THR A 127 5.05 5.82 -10.47
C THR A 127 4.22 5.55 -9.22
N VAL A 128 4.80 4.92 -8.20
CA VAL A 128 4.08 4.59 -6.96
C VAL A 128 3.78 5.86 -6.14
N MET A 129 4.73 6.80 -6.05
CA MET A 129 4.51 8.08 -5.36
C MET A 129 3.37 8.87 -6.01
N ASN A 130 3.38 8.97 -7.34
CA ASN A 130 2.36 9.67 -8.12
C ASN A 130 0.97 9.01 -7.96
N ALA A 131 0.91 7.68 -7.83
CA ALA A 131 -0.35 6.97 -7.60
C ALA A 131 -0.98 7.35 -6.25
N VAL A 132 -0.17 7.40 -5.18
CA VAL A 132 -0.63 7.83 -3.85
C VAL A 132 -1.08 9.29 -3.86
N GLU A 133 -0.30 10.16 -4.52
CA GLU A 133 -0.65 11.58 -4.67
C GLU A 133 -1.97 11.76 -5.42
N ALA A 134 -2.13 11.13 -6.58
CA ALA A 134 -3.34 11.22 -7.38
C ALA A 134 -4.58 10.74 -6.62
N ALA A 135 -4.47 9.61 -5.90
CA ALA A 135 -5.58 9.09 -5.09
C ALA A 135 -5.89 9.98 -3.89
N THR A 136 -4.87 10.59 -3.27
CA THR A 136 -5.04 11.55 -2.17
C THR A 136 -5.76 12.81 -2.66
N ASN A 137 -5.33 13.38 -3.79
CA ASN A 137 -5.93 14.57 -4.37
C ASN A 137 -7.40 14.30 -4.73
N ARG A 138 -7.69 13.13 -5.32
CA ARG A 138 -9.08 12.74 -5.61
C ARG A 138 -9.92 12.59 -4.34
N ALA A 139 -9.35 12.04 -3.27
CA ALA A 139 -10.03 11.94 -1.98
C ALA A 139 -10.32 13.32 -1.37
N CYS A 140 -9.43 14.30 -1.55
CA CYS A 140 -9.67 15.69 -1.15
C CYS A 140 -10.81 16.32 -1.94
N GLU A 141 -10.80 16.22 -3.27
CA GLU A 141 -11.88 16.73 -4.14
C GLU A 141 -13.25 16.18 -3.71
N MET A 142 -13.33 14.86 -3.48
CA MET A 142 -14.58 14.20 -3.06
C MET A 142 -15.02 14.55 -1.63
N ALA A 143 -14.15 15.15 -0.81
CA ALA A 143 -14.49 15.57 0.55
C ALA A 143 -15.00 17.02 0.61
N GLU A 144 -14.75 17.81 -0.44
CA GLU A 144 -15.27 19.17 -0.59
C GLU A 144 -16.70 19.19 -1.16
N ASP A 145 -17.10 18.11 -1.85
CA ASP A 145 -18.47 17.82 -2.32
C ASP A 145 -19.43 17.33 -1.20
#